data_AF-A0A0H5D5V3-F1
#
_entry.id   AF-A0A0H5D5V3-F1
#
_cell.length_a   1.000
_cell.length_b   1.000
_cell.length_c   1.000
_cell.angle_alpha   90.00
_cell.angle_beta   90.00
_cell.angle_gamma   90.00
#
_symmetry.space_group_name_H-M   'P 1'
#
loop_
_entity.id
_entity.type
_entity.pdbx_description
1 polymer ?
#
loop_
_entity_poly.entity_id
_entity_poly.type
_entity_poly.pdbx_seq_one_letter_code
_entity_poly.pdbx_strand_id
1 'polypeptide(L)'
;MDSGLATLTGGRGSQSIGTVSGFVFKLARQSAGLTQEKLAEALAADVTTVQGWESGRRPLAAMGAGAFLRLCARLSRLGAPASTGRHLREAIEADQVLSTGVSAGSSWIDAEVHPLAARVHRQTITNLITWPFTQQLPRHLCEFVPKIPRRGPVATYPALTAEARTRFLDHLLTVAERGNQAGEALLRRQSVYLLGFDHRPQTTDWLRDEWKRAGRRPVRDGDIAALLEARSASVALASVGDRTQLHDFVGTTFGGRAEIANLTYWAHWIGELSEEQTTDAFMTSNDTRLWSGASLLRHLVSRLEPCSPHLPLNLYTLHALVASRPELLDRGPATRARLAGVLDRLDSSAELTRSARTQVAGLLYALRIARD
;
A
#
# COMPACT_ATOMS: atom_id res chain seq x y z
N MET A 1 -25.93 31.78 45.62
CA MET A 1 -24.94 30.78 45.17
C MET A 1 -25.72 29.75 44.39
N ASP A 2 -25.76 29.92 43.07
CA ASP A 2 -26.55 29.08 42.18
C ASP A 2 -25.62 28.59 41.07
N SER A 3 -25.34 27.29 41.08
CA SER A 3 -24.28 26.64 40.32
C SER A 3 -24.89 26.05 39.05
N GLY A 4 -24.75 26.75 37.93
CA GLY A 4 -25.22 26.30 36.62
C GLY A 4 -24.54 25.00 36.16
N LEU A 5 -25.37 24.03 35.79
CA LEU A 5 -25.03 22.82 35.06
C LEU A 5 -24.34 23.17 33.74
N ALA A 6 -23.04 22.86 33.64
CA ALA A 6 -22.30 22.95 32.39
C ALA A 6 -22.68 21.77 31.48
N THR A 7 -23.30 22.09 30.34
CA THR A 7 -23.65 21.15 29.28
C THR A 7 -22.38 20.57 28.65
N LEU A 8 -22.15 19.26 28.85
CA LEU A 8 -21.11 18.46 28.20
C LEU A 8 -21.48 18.18 26.73
N THR A 9 -21.42 19.19 25.87
CA THR A 9 -21.42 18.99 24.40
C THR A 9 -20.31 19.82 23.76
N GLY A 10 -19.07 19.55 24.17
CA GLY A 10 -17.86 19.96 23.46
C GLY A 10 -17.45 18.96 22.39
N GLY A 11 -18.41 18.46 21.60
CA GLY A 11 -18.12 17.61 20.45
C GLY A 11 -17.52 18.46 19.33
N ARG A 12 -16.21 18.74 19.39
CA ARG A 12 -15.47 19.09 18.17
C ARG A 12 -15.61 17.88 17.26
N GLY A 13 -16.54 17.97 16.29
CA GLY A 13 -16.71 16.94 15.29
C GLY A 13 -15.35 16.62 14.69
N SER A 14 -14.86 15.39 14.94
CA SER A 14 -13.68 14.88 14.26
C SER A 14 -13.92 15.11 12.77
N GLN A 15 -13.04 15.86 12.13
CA GLN A 15 -13.08 16.09 10.68
C GLN A 15 -12.71 14.77 10.01
N SER A 16 -13.68 13.85 9.96
CA SER A 16 -13.51 12.56 9.31
C SER A 16 -13.20 12.80 7.85
N ILE A 17 -12.01 12.40 7.43
CA ILE A 17 -11.60 12.44 6.04
C ILE A 17 -12.43 11.40 5.29
N GLY A 18 -13.06 11.82 4.20
CA GLY A 18 -13.86 10.95 3.32
C GLY A 18 -13.43 11.04 1.86
N THR A 19 -12.23 11.55 1.59
CA THR A 19 -11.83 11.96 0.24
C THR A 19 -11.45 10.77 -0.63
N VAL A 20 -10.84 9.72 -0.07
CA VAL A 20 -10.46 8.53 -0.82
C VAL A 20 -11.70 7.69 -1.15
N SER A 21 -12.54 7.39 -0.15
CA SER A 21 -13.79 6.65 -0.36
C SER A 21 -14.78 7.41 -1.24
N GLY A 22 -14.88 8.73 -1.08
CA GLY A 22 -15.66 9.60 -1.96
C GLY A 22 -15.19 9.55 -3.41
N PHE A 23 -13.87 9.53 -3.64
CA PHE A 23 -13.32 9.43 -4.99
C PHE A 23 -13.52 8.04 -5.61
N VAL A 24 -13.39 6.95 -4.84
CA VAL A 24 -13.72 5.59 -5.32
C VAL A 24 -15.21 5.48 -5.66
N PHE A 25 -16.09 6.09 -4.87
CA PHE A 25 -17.52 6.16 -5.16
C PHE A 25 -17.82 6.90 -6.46
N LYS A 26 -17.13 8.01 -6.70
CA LYS A 26 -17.17 8.75 -7.97
C LYS A 26 -16.72 7.87 -9.15
N LEU A 27 -15.62 7.12 -9.02
CA LEU A 27 -15.16 6.18 -10.05
C LEU A 27 -16.22 5.11 -10.34
N ALA A 28 -16.82 4.53 -9.30
CA ALA A 28 -17.89 3.55 -9.43
C ALA A 28 -19.08 4.13 -10.22
N ARG A 29 -19.57 5.33 -9.85
CA ARG A 29 -20.64 6.01 -10.59
C ARG A 29 -20.27 6.25 -12.06
N GLN A 30 -19.06 6.75 -12.32
CA GLN A 30 -18.62 7.05 -13.69
C GLN A 30 -18.51 5.78 -14.54
N SER A 31 -18.06 4.67 -13.96
CA SER A 31 -18.01 3.36 -14.63
C SER A 31 -19.39 2.74 -14.85
N ALA A 32 -20.38 3.10 -14.03
CA ALA A 32 -21.79 2.77 -14.25
C ALA A 32 -22.44 3.62 -15.35
N GLY A 33 -21.77 4.68 -15.82
CA GLY A 33 -22.34 5.58 -16.83
C GLY A 33 -23.46 6.47 -16.30
N LEU A 34 -23.40 6.85 -15.02
CA LEU A 34 -24.39 7.69 -14.37
C LEU A 34 -23.87 9.12 -14.11
N THR A 35 -24.73 10.12 -14.25
CA THR A 35 -24.49 11.47 -13.71
C THR A 35 -24.82 11.51 -12.21
N GLN A 36 -24.48 12.59 -11.50
CA GLN A 36 -24.82 12.70 -10.08
C GLN A 36 -26.34 12.73 -9.89
N GLU A 37 -27.08 13.39 -10.78
CA GLU A 37 -28.54 13.49 -10.78
C GLU A 37 -29.18 12.13 -11.01
N LYS A 38 -28.72 11.38 -12.02
CA LYS A 38 -29.23 10.03 -12.30
C LYS A 38 -28.95 9.06 -11.16
N LEU A 39 -27.79 9.18 -10.50
CA LEU A 39 -27.50 8.36 -9.33
C LEU A 39 -28.39 8.75 -8.15
N ALA A 40 -28.58 10.04 -7.91
CA ALA A 40 -29.45 10.55 -6.85
C ALA A 40 -30.88 10.03 -7.01
N GLU A 41 -31.44 10.13 -8.22
CA GLU A 41 -32.74 9.55 -8.58
C GLU A 41 -32.79 8.04 -8.34
N ALA A 42 -31.80 7.29 -8.84
CA ALA A 42 -31.75 5.83 -8.70
C ALA A 42 -31.59 5.34 -7.24
N LEU A 43 -31.10 6.20 -6.35
CA LEU A 43 -30.92 5.96 -4.92
C LEU A 43 -32.03 6.59 -4.07
N ALA A 44 -32.99 7.32 -4.66
CA ALA A 44 -33.96 8.14 -3.95
C ALA A 44 -33.31 9.07 -2.91
N ALA A 45 -32.18 9.69 -3.29
CA ALA A 45 -31.41 10.61 -2.48
C ALA A 45 -31.36 11.99 -3.14
N ASP A 46 -31.08 13.03 -2.36
CA ASP A 46 -30.85 14.36 -2.90
C ASP A 46 -29.48 14.45 -3.62
N VAL A 47 -29.39 15.24 -4.69
CA VAL A 47 -28.14 15.40 -5.48
C VAL A 47 -27.00 15.93 -4.62
N THR A 48 -27.28 16.83 -3.67
CA THR A 48 -26.28 17.35 -2.73
C THR A 48 -25.74 16.27 -1.79
N THR A 49 -26.52 15.20 -1.55
CA THR A 49 -26.06 14.03 -0.79
C THR A 49 -25.01 13.25 -1.57
N VAL A 50 -25.27 12.99 -2.86
CA VAL A 50 -24.31 12.34 -3.76
C VAL A 50 -23.05 13.17 -3.90
N GLN A 51 -23.18 14.49 -4.08
CA GLN A 51 -22.05 15.42 -4.11
C GLN A 51 -21.28 15.43 -2.78
N GLY A 52 -21.98 15.36 -1.65
CA GLY A 52 -21.39 15.26 -0.32
C GLY A 52 -20.55 13.99 -0.16
N TRP A 53 -21.06 12.84 -0.62
CA TRP A 53 -20.31 11.58 -0.62
C TRP A 53 -19.09 11.64 -1.54
N GLU A 54 -19.24 12.11 -2.79
CA GLU A 54 -18.12 12.16 -3.76
C GLU A 54 -17.01 13.12 -3.37
N SER A 55 -17.36 14.23 -2.70
CA SER A 55 -16.38 15.20 -2.21
C SER A 55 -15.75 14.81 -0.88
N GLY A 56 -16.27 13.78 -0.21
CA GLY A 56 -15.86 13.41 1.14
C GLY A 56 -16.39 14.33 2.25
N ARG A 57 -17.17 15.39 1.92
CA ARG A 57 -17.83 16.25 2.93
C ARG A 57 -18.86 15.51 3.77
N ARG A 58 -19.41 14.42 3.23
CA ARG A 58 -20.21 13.42 3.94
C ARG A 58 -19.48 12.08 3.82
N PRO A 59 -18.56 11.75 4.75
CA PRO A 59 -17.77 10.53 4.65
C PRO A 59 -18.65 9.28 4.58
N LEU A 60 -18.32 8.34 3.70
CA LEU A 60 -19.06 7.06 3.63
C LEU A 60 -18.91 6.24 4.91
N ALA A 61 -17.84 6.45 5.68
CA ALA A 61 -17.65 5.86 7.00
C ALA A 61 -18.73 6.26 8.02
N ALA A 62 -19.39 7.41 7.84
CA ALA A 62 -20.50 7.86 8.70
C ALA A 62 -21.85 7.22 8.34
N MET A 63 -21.91 6.45 7.24
CA MET A 63 -23.11 5.75 6.81
C MET A 63 -23.32 4.50 7.67
N GLY A 64 -24.57 4.25 8.11
CA GLY A 64 -24.89 2.98 8.77
C GLY A 64 -24.60 1.77 7.88
N ALA A 65 -24.06 0.70 8.46
CA ALA A 65 -23.57 -0.47 7.72
C ALA A 65 -24.61 -1.07 6.74
N GLY A 66 -25.88 -1.16 7.16
CA GLY A 66 -26.95 -1.64 6.29
C GLY A 66 -27.23 -0.73 5.08
N ALA A 67 -27.11 0.59 5.24
CA ALA A 67 -27.24 1.54 4.13
C ALA A 67 -26.03 1.43 3.17
N PHE A 68 -24.83 1.25 3.72
CA PHE A 68 -23.62 1.06 2.92
C PHE A 68 -23.66 -0.22 2.07
N LEU A 69 -24.14 -1.33 2.64
CA LEU A 69 -24.32 -2.59 1.89
C LEU A 69 -25.33 -2.43 0.75
N ARG A 70 -26.46 -1.74 1.02
CA ARG A 70 -27.46 -1.43 -0.02
C ARG A 70 -26.88 -0.54 -1.12
N LEU A 71 -26.07 0.46 -0.77
CA LEU A 71 -25.38 1.32 -1.73
C LEU A 71 -24.48 0.49 -2.65
N CYS A 72 -23.64 -0.39 -2.09
CA CYS A 72 -22.75 -1.26 -2.85
C CYS A 72 -23.53 -2.16 -3.82
N ALA A 73 -24.56 -2.85 -3.33
CA ALA A 73 -25.40 -3.72 -4.16
C ALA A 73 -26.15 -2.94 -5.26
N ARG A 74 -26.55 -1.70 -4.98
CA ARG A 74 -27.23 -0.84 -5.96
C ARG A 74 -26.27 -0.35 -7.04
N LEU A 75 -25.05 0.06 -6.71
CA LEU A 75 -24.02 0.44 -7.69
C LEU A 75 -23.69 -0.70 -8.65
N SER A 76 -23.50 -1.91 -8.13
CA SER A 76 -23.24 -3.09 -8.98
C SER A 76 -24.41 -3.38 -9.93
N ARG A 77 -25.66 -3.32 -9.44
CA ARG A 77 -26.86 -3.48 -10.31
C ARG A 77 -27.00 -2.38 -11.36
N LEU A 78 -26.50 -1.18 -11.07
CA LEU A 78 -26.49 -0.05 -11.99
C LEU A 78 -25.32 -0.10 -13.00
N GLY A 79 -24.48 -1.15 -12.95
CA GLY A 79 -23.44 -1.38 -13.95
C GLY A 79 -22.04 -0.92 -13.56
N ALA A 80 -21.79 -0.63 -12.28
CA ALA A 80 -20.43 -0.50 -11.74
C ALA A 80 -19.77 -1.89 -11.62
N PRO A 81 -18.43 -2.00 -11.63
CA PRO A 81 -17.72 -3.27 -11.44
C PRO A 81 -18.17 -4.02 -10.18
N ALA A 82 -18.20 -5.35 -10.23
CA ALA A 82 -18.60 -6.19 -9.10
C ALA A 82 -17.68 -6.02 -7.86
N SER A 83 -16.44 -5.58 -8.10
CA SER A 83 -15.44 -5.25 -7.07
C SER A 83 -15.74 -3.96 -6.29
N THR A 84 -16.72 -3.15 -6.71
CA THR A 84 -17.04 -1.83 -6.12
C THR A 84 -17.14 -1.88 -4.59
N GLY A 85 -17.88 -2.85 -4.04
CA GLY A 85 -18.05 -2.95 -2.58
C GLY A 85 -16.78 -3.35 -1.82
N ARG A 86 -15.82 -4.04 -2.46
CA ARG A 86 -14.50 -4.30 -1.87
C ARG A 86 -13.69 -3.02 -1.83
N HIS A 87 -13.56 -2.34 -2.97
CA HIS A 87 -12.75 -1.12 -3.09
C HIS A 87 -13.26 0.03 -2.22
N LEU A 88 -14.58 0.17 -2.05
CA LEU A 88 -15.15 1.17 -1.14
C LEU A 88 -14.81 0.90 0.33
N ARG A 89 -14.76 -0.37 0.75
CA ARG A 89 -14.37 -0.72 2.14
C ARG A 89 -12.90 -0.41 2.40
N GLU A 90 -12.01 -0.81 1.48
CA GLU A 90 -10.59 -0.49 1.58
C GLU A 90 -10.34 1.02 1.57
N ALA A 91 -11.12 1.77 0.78
CA ALA A 91 -11.03 3.22 0.73
C ALA A 91 -11.52 3.91 2.01
N ILE A 92 -12.56 3.37 2.66
CA ILE A 92 -13.01 3.83 3.98
C ILE A 92 -11.92 3.61 5.04
N GLU A 93 -11.23 2.49 4.99
CA GLU A 93 -10.13 2.22 5.93
C GLU A 93 -8.92 3.13 5.69
N ALA A 94 -8.59 3.40 4.42
CA ALA A 94 -7.58 4.41 4.08
C ALA A 94 -7.95 5.80 4.62
N ASP A 95 -9.22 6.19 4.46
CA ASP A 95 -9.79 7.42 5.03
C ASP A 95 -9.71 7.45 6.57
N GLN A 96 -9.92 6.31 7.25
CA GLN A 96 -9.74 6.20 8.70
C GLN A 96 -8.28 6.42 9.11
N VAL A 97 -7.32 5.80 8.41
CA VAL A 97 -5.88 6.03 8.65
C VAL A 97 -5.50 7.49 8.50
N LEU A 98 -5.94 8.11 7.40
CA LEU A 98 -5.71 9.54 7.13
C LEU A 98 -6.36 10.40 8.22
N SER A 99 -7.62 10.14 8.56
CA SER A 99 -8.38 10.88 9.56
C SER A 99 -7.73 10.81 10.93
N THR A 100 -7.26 9.63 11.35
CA THR A 100 -6.55 9.43 12.61
C THR A 100 -5.29 10.29 12.64
N GLY A 101 -4.42 10.19 11.63
CA GLY A 101 -3.17 10.94 11.63
C GLY A 101 -3.36 12.46 11.49
N VAL A 102 -4.32 12.91 10.68
CA VAL A 102 -4.63 14.34 10.56
C VAL A 102 -5.21 14.90 11.85
N SER A 103 -6.10 14.17 12.51
CA SER A 103 -6.67 14.60 13.79
C SER A 103 -5.61 14.67 14.88
N ALA A 104 -4.71 13.67 14.93
CA ALA A 104 -3.61 13.61 15.90
C ALA A 104 -2.59 14.74 15.72
N GLY A 105 -2.20 15.03 14.48
CA GLY A 105 -1.02 15.87 14.22
C GLY A 105 0.20 15.28 14.92
N SER A 106 0.98 16.07 15.65
CA SER A 106 2.17 15.57 16.39
C SER A 106 1.85 14.87 17.73
N SER A 107 0.62 14.37 17.91
CA SER A 107 0.19 13.72 19.16
C SER A 107 0.31 12.21 19.06
N TRP A 108 0.70 11.57 20.17
CA TRP A 108 0.71 10.10 20.24
C TRP A 108 -0.72 9.53 20.28
N ILE A 109 -0.94 8.43 19.57
CA ILE A 109 -2.15 7.60 19.63
C ILE A 109 -1.70 6.17 19.90
N ASP A 110 -2.35 5.54 20.88
CA ASP A 110 -2.07 4.17 21.28
C ASP A 110 -2.27 3.19 20.12
N ALA A 111 -1.39 2.18 20.04
CA ALA A 111 -1.44 1.16 19.02
C ALA A 111 -2.79 0.41 19.02
N GLU A 112 -3.39 0.13 20.18
CA GLU A 112 -4.66 -0.60 20.28
C GLU A 112 -5.83 0.06 19.54
N VAL A 113 -5.78 1.39 19.36
CA VAL A 113 -6.82 2.16 18.67
C VAL A 113 -6.35 2.72 17.32
N HIS A 114 -5.09 2.50 16.94
CA HIS A 114 -4.55 3.05 15.70
C HIS A 114 -4.83 2.10 14.51
N PRO A 115 -5.47 2.57 13.41
CA PRO A 115 -5.77 1.72 12.25
C PRO A 115 -4.54 1.18 11.49
N LEU A 116 -3.35 1.76 11.70
CA LEU A 116 -2.07 1.24 11.19
C LEU A 116 -1.51 0.11 12.06
N ALA A 117 -2.04 -0.12 13.26
CA ALA A 117 -1.64 -1.24 14.11
C ALA A 117 -2.60 -2.43 14.00
N ALA A 118 -3.81 -2.21 13.48
CA ALA A 118 -4.87 -3.22 13.47
C ALA A 118 -4.51 -4.47 12.64
N ARG A 119 -3.72 -4.30 11.57
CA ARG A 119 -3.28 -5.39 10.69
C ARG A 119 -2.09 -4.99 9.82
N VAL A 120 -1.39 -6.00 9.35
CA VAL A 120 -0.37 -5.88 8.31
C VAL A 120 -1.06 -5.49 7.01
N HIS A 121 -0.88 -4.25 6.60
CA HIS A 121 -1.51 -3.67 5.42
C HIS A 121 -1.02 -4.34 4.15
N ARG A 122 -1.93 -4.48 3.20
CA ARG A 122 -1.64 -4.92 1.83
C ARG A 122 -1.34 -3.72 0.95
N GLN A 123 -0.76 -3.99 -0.21
CA GLN A 123 -0.49 -2.98 -1.23
C GLN A 123 -1.75 -2.19 -1.63
N THR A 124 -2.93 -2.81 -1.67
CA THR A 124 -4.16 -2.13 -2.10
C THR A 124 -4.51 -0.97 -1.18
N ILE A 125 -4.57 -1.21 0.13
CA ILE A 125 -4.83 -0.16 1.11
C ILE A 125 -3.71 0.87 1.18
N THR A 126 -2.44 0.45 1.14
CA THR A 126 -1.31 1.39 1.12
C THR A 126 -1.36 2.32 -0.08
N ASN A 127 -1.71 1.80 -1.26
CA ASN A 127 -1.88 2.64 -2.45
C ASN A 127 -3.05 3.63 -2.29
N LEU A 128 -4.11 3.26 -1.58
CA LEU A 128 -5.25 4.14 -1.30
C LEU A 128 -4.88 5.24 -0.29
N ILE A 129 -4.16 4.89 0.79
CA ILE A 129 -3.64 5.85 1.78
C ILE A 129 -2.72 6.86 1.08
N THR A 130 -1.88 6.40 0.16
CA THR A 130 -0.88 7.24 -0.50
C THR A 130 -1.37 7.94 -1.77
N TRP A 131 -2.57 7.61 -2.25
CA TRP A 131 -3.14 8.17 -3.48
C TRP A 131 -3.24 9.71 -3.46
N PRO A 132 -3.66 10.37 -2.36
CA PRO A 132 -3.66 11.83 -2.30
C PRO A 132 -2.29 12.48 -2.45
N PHE A 133 -1.20 11.76 -2.12
CA PHE A 133 0.17 12.27 -2.21
C PHE A 133 0.80 11.99 -3.57
N THR A 134 0.60 10.77 -4.07
CA THR A 134 1.19 10.29 -5.33
C THR A 134 0.43 10.83 -6.55
N GLN A 135 -0.87 11.14 -6.39
CA GLN A 135 -1.78 11.56 -7.46
C GLN A 135 -1.90 10.55 -8.62
N GLN A 136 -1.41 9.33 -8.41
CA GLN A 136 -1.41 8.24 -9.39
C GLN A 136 -2.56 7.29 -9.07
N LEU A 137 -3.42 7.01 -10.06
CA LEU A 137 -4.52 6.06 -9.91
C LEU A 137 -3.95 4.67 -9.51
N PRO A 138 -4.36 4.11 -8.35
CA PRO A 138 -3.97 2.76 -7.98
C PRO A 138 -4.35 1.75 -9.06
N ARG A 139 -3.40 0.87 -9.45
CA ARG A 139 -3.61 -0.10 -10.56
C ARG A 139 -4.83 -0.99 -10.36
N HIS A 140 -5.17 -1.35 -9.13
CA HIS A 140 -6.35 -2.17 -8.83
C HIS A 140 -7.68 -1.44 -9.09
N LEU A 141 -7.66 -0.10 -9.28
CA LEU A 141 -8.82 0.70 -9.67
C LEU A 141 -8.90 0.94 -11.18
N CYS A 142 -7.98 0.42 -12.00
CA CYS A 142 -8.03 0.59 -13.46
C CYS A 142 -9.26 -0.07 -14.11
N GLU A 143 -9.96 -0.97 -13.40
CA GLU A 143 -11.22 -1.56 -13.86
C GLU A 143 -12.39 -0.57 -13.90
N PHE A 144 -12.29 0.57 -13.20
CA PHE A 144 -13.31 1.63 -13.21
C PHE A 144 -13.18 2.53 -14.45
N VAL A 145 -13.42 1.95 -15.63
CA VAL A 145 -13.36 2.68 -16.90
C VAL A 145 -14.59 3.60 -17.03
N PRO A 146 -14.44 4.94 -17.13
CA PRO A 146 -15.57 5.86 -17.25
C PRO A 146 -16.35 5.62 -18.54
N LYS A 147 -17.69 5.51 -18.45
CA LYS A 147 -18.57 5.36 -19.62
C LYS A 147 -19.13 6.70 -20.14
N ILE A 148 -19.06 7.76 -19.32
CA ILE A 148 -19.47 9.11 -19.73
C ILE A 148 -18.21 9.95 -20.00
N PRO A 149 -18.14 10.67 -21.14
CA PRO A 149 -17.07 11.61 -21.43
C PRO A 149 -16.97 12.70 -20.36
N ARG A 150 -15.74 13.04 -19.96
CA ARG A 150 -15.49 14.12 -18.99
C ARG A 150 -15.83 15.47 -19.64
N ARG A 151 -16.61 16.30 -18.94
CA ARG A 151 -16.85 17.70 -19.33
C ARG A 151 -16.09 18.62 -18.36
N GLY A 152 -15.18 19.43 -18.90
CA GLY A 152 -14.43 20.43 -18.13
C GLY A 152 -13.35 19.84 -17.18
N PRO A 153 -12.65 20.73 -16.45
CA PRO A 153 -11.65 20.33 -15.47
C PRO A 153 -12.33 19.67 -14.26
N VAL A 154 -11.99 18.41 -14.01
CA VAL A 154 -12.53 17.61 -12.91
C VAL A 154 -11.37 16.95 -12.18
N ALA A 155 -11.41 16.91 -10.85
CA ALA A 155 -10.39 16.24 -10.04
C ALA A 155 -10.13 14.80 -10.51
N THR A 156 -8.87 14.47 -10.74
CA THR A 156 -8.37 13.17 -11.23
C THR A 156 -7.86 12.25 -10.12
N TYR A 157 -7.74 12.77 -8.88
CA TYR A 157 -7.33 12.06 -7.68
C TYR A 157 -8.05 12.65 -6.43
N PRO A 158 -8.13 11.90 -5.31
CA PRO A 158 -8.61 12.41 -4.04
C PRO A 158 -7.67 13.51 -3.53
N ALA A 159 -8.21 14.69 -3.24
CA ALA A 159 -7.41 15.82 -2.77
C ALA A 159 -7.38 15.87 -1.24
N LEU A 160 -6.18 16.07 -0.68
CA LEU A 160 -5.97 16.42 0.72
C LEU A 160 -5.40 17.84 0.77
N THR A 161 -5.81 18.66 1.75
CA THR A 161 -5.23 20.00 1.91
C THR A 161 -3.74 19.91 2.29
N ALA A 162 -2.96 20.94 1.97
CA ALA A 162 -1.55 20.98 2.34
C ALA A 162 -1.36 20.85 3.86
N GLU A 163 -2.22 21.51 4.65
CA GLU A 163 -2.21 21.42 6.12
C GLU A 163 -2.50 19.99 6.60
N ALA A 164 -3.56 19.34 6.08
CA ALA A 164 -3.88 17.98 6.46
C ALA A 164 -2.76 17.00 6.05
N ARG A 165 -2.12 17.20 4.88
CA ARG A 165 -0.94 16.42 4.49
C ARG A 165 0.19 16.57 5.49
N THR A 166 0.55 17.80 5.87
CA THR A 166 1.61 18.07 6.85
C THR A 166 1.29 17.40 8.19
N ARG A 167 0.07 17.60 8.71
CA ARG A 167 -0.36 16.99 9.99
C ARG A 167 -0.29 15.47 9.98
N PHE A 168 -0.72 14.83 8.88
CA PHE A 168 -0.62 13.38 8.73
C PHE A 168 0.84 12.90 8.77
N LEU A 169 1.73 13.56 8.02
CA LEU A 169 3.14 13.17 7.98
C LEU A 169 3.86 13.44 9.30
N ASP A 170 3.53 14.53 10.01
CA ASP A 170 4.05 14.81 11.36
C ASP A 170 3.60 13.76 12.38
N HIS A 171 2.37 13.25 12.24
CA HIS A 171 1.88 12.13 13.05
C HIS A 171 2.70 10.86 12.79
N LEU A 172 2.91 10.51 11.52
CA LEU A 172 3.71 9.33 11.17
C LEU A 172 5.13 9.41 11.73
N LEU A 173 5.75 10.60 11.68
CA LEU A 173 7.08 10.82 12.26
C LEU A 173 7.05 10.65 13.78
N THR A 174 6.08 11.25 14.47
CA THR A 174 5.87 11.09 15.92
C THR A 174 5.71 9.62 16.31
N VAL A 175 4.92 8.88 15.54
CA VAL A 175 4.69 7.45 15.75
C VAL A 175 5.97 6.65 15.54
N ALA A 176 6.72 6.94 14.48
CA ALA A 176 7.95 6.22 14.14
C ALA A 176 9.09 6.48 15.15
N GLU A 177 9.14 7.67 15.74
CA GLU A 177 10.09 8.05 16.80
C GLU A 177 9.78 7.37 18.14
N ARG A 178 8.49 7.37 18.53
CA ARG A 178 8.07 6.93 19.86
C ARG A 178 7.79 5.44 19.94
N GLY A 179 7.26 4.85 18.87
CA GLY A 179 6.92 3.44 18.80
C GLY A 179 8.18 2.60 18.95
N ASN A 180 8.41 2.02 20.12
CA ASN A 180 9.60 1.21 20.41
C ASN A 180 9.26 -0.02 21.24
N GLN A 181 8.01 -0.17 21.67
CA GLN A 181 7.54 -1.34 22.41
C GLN A 181 7.14 -2.48 21.47
N ALA A 182 7.15 -3.71 21.98
CA ALA A 182 6.84 -4.90 21.20
C ALA A 182 5.42 -4.86 20.56
N GLY A 183 4.43 -4.27 21.24
CA GLY A 183 3.07 -4.08 20.71
C GLY A 183 2.95 -2.98 19.65
N GLU A 184 3.97 -2.14 19.49
CA GLU A 184 3.96 -0.98 18.59
C GLU A 184 4.75 -1.23 17.29
N ALA A 185 5.43 -2.37 17.17
CA ALA A 185 6.34 -2.66 16.07
C ALA A 185 5.65 -2.58 14.69
N LEU A 186 4.43 -3.10 14.59
CA LEU A 186 3.62 -3.04 13.37
C LEU A 186 3.29 -1.58 13.02
N LEU A 187 2.72 -0.84 13.98
CA LEU A 187 2.36 0.56 13.83
C LEU A 187 3.57 1.38 13.36
N ARG A 188 4.69 1.26 14.08
CA ARG A 188 5.96 1.94 13.80
C ARG A 188 6.43 1.64 12.39
N ARG A 189 6.49 0.37 12.00
CA ARG A 189 6.97 -0.05 10.67
C ARG A 189 6.13 0.55 9.54
N GLN A 190 4.80 0.47 9.65
CA GLN A 190 3.92 1.00 8.61
C GLN A 190 4.07 2.52 8.51
N SER A 191 4.26 3.21 9.62
CA SER A 191 4.60 4.64 9.62
C SER A 191 5.92 4.93 8.93
N VAL A 192 7.00 4.18 9.22
CA VAL A 192 8.31 4.32 8.55
C VAL A 192 8.17 4.15 7.03
N TYR A 193 7.43 3.13 6.58
CA TYR A 193 7.18 2.94 5.16
C TYR A 193 6.45 4.14 4.53
N LEU A 194 5.40 4.65 5.19
CA LEU A 194 4.61 5.78 4.69
C LEU A 194 5.38 7.11 4.71
N LEU A 195 6.38 7.27 5.58
CA LEU A 195 7.30 8.42 5.56
C LEU A 195 8.15 8.47 4.28
N GLY A 196 8.26 7.38 3.52
CA GLY A 196 8.89 7.37 2.19
C GLY A 196 8.17 8.22 1.14
N PHE A 197 6.98 8.75 1.44
CA PHE A 197 6.22 9.68 0.60
C PHE A 197 6.32 11.14 1.07
N ASP A 198 7.15 11.39 2.08
CA ASP A 198 7.49 12.72 2.56
C ASP A 198 8.82 13.19 1.95
N HIS A 199 8.77 14.30 1.20
CA HIS A 199 9.94 14.86 0.54
C HIS A 199 10.61 15.98 1.37
N ARG A 200 10.18 16.19 2.61
CA ARG A 200 10.81 17.17 3.50
C ARG A 200 12.22 16.69 3.88
N PRO A 201 13.24 17.57 3.84
CA PRO A 201 14.62 17.19 4.17
C PRO A 201 14.76 16.55 5.55
N GLN A 202 14.06 17.08 6.56
CA GLN A 202 14.08 16.59 7.94
C GLN A 202 13.67 15.11 8.03
N THR A 203 12.62 14.71 7.31
CA THR A 203 12.15 13.31 7.27
C THR A 203 13.15 12.42 6.55
N THR A 204 13.79 12.91 5.50
CA THR A 204 14.82 12.16 4.76
C THR A 204 16.06 11.93 5.63
N ASP A 205 16.51 12.94 6.38
CA ASP A 205 17.61 12.81 7.32
C ASP A 205 17.27 11.84 8.46
N TRP A 206 16.05 11.94 9.00
CA TRP A 206 15.54 10.99 9.99
C TRP A 206 15.53 9.55 9.46
N LEU A 207 15.02 9.31 8.25
CA LEU A 207 15.01 7.99 7.61
C LEU A 207 16.43 7.44 7.44
N ARG A 208 17.42 8.29 7.16
CA ARG A 208 18.83 7.90 7.04
C ARG A 208 19.40 7.45 8.39
N ASP A 209 19.07 8.16 9.46
CA ASP A 209 19.51 7.80 10.81
C ASP A 209 18.81 6.54 11.33
N GLU A 210 17.53 6.41 11.02
CA GLU A 210 16.75 5.20 11.28
C GLU A 210 17.34 3.98 10.55
N TRP A 211 17.72 4.13 9.28
CA TRP A 211 18.41 3.08 8.54
C TRP A 211 19.78 2.74 9.16
N LYS A 212 20.56 3.73 9.62
CA LYS A 212 21.83 3.44 10.33
C LYS A 212 21.60 2.65 11.62
N ARG A 213 20.49 2.92 12.33
CA ARG A 213 20.10 2.23 13.57
C ARG A 213 19.67 0.78 13.30
N ALA A 214 18.78 0.58 12.33
CA ALA A 214 18.17 -0.71 12.03
C ALA A 214 19.04 -1.58 11.09
N GLY A 215 19.57 -1.00 10.02
CA GLY A 215 20.25 -1.71 8.92
C GLY A 215 21.70 -2.08 9.17
N ARG A 216 22.38 -1.50 10.17
CA ARG A 216 23.77 -1.88 10.52
C ARG A 216 23.87 -3.13 11.39
N ARG A 217 22.77 -3.57 12.00
CA ARG A 217 22.76 -4.77 12.82
C ARG A 217 22.60 -5.98 11.90
N PRO A 218 23.47 -6.99 11.97
CA PRO A 218 23.20 -8.26 11.30
C PRO A 218 21.83 -8.75 11.75
N VAL A 219 20.92 -8.93 10.80
CA VAL A 219 19.61 -9.53 11.10
C VAL A 219 19.89 -10.96 11.53
N ARG A 220 19.71 -11.24 12.82
CA ARG A 220 19.90 -12.59 13.36
C ARG A 220 18.90 -13.52 12.70
N ASP A 221 19.29 -14.77 12.49
CA ASP A 221 18.40 -15.75 11.87
C ASP A 221 17.10 -15.87 12.71
N GLY A 222 15.96 -15.61 12.07
CA GLY A 222 14.64 -15.58 12.72
C GLY A 222 14.19 -14.24 13.33
N ASP A 223 14.99 -13.18 13.29
CA ASP A 223 14.58 -11.84 13.77
C ASP A 223 13.79 -11.08 12.69
N ILE A 224 12.51 -11.44 12.56
CA ILE A 224 11.57 -10.88 11.57
C ILE A 224 11.33 -9.38 11.80
N ALA A 225 11.31 -8.94 13.07
CA ALA A 225 11.09 -7.53 13.39
C ALA A 225 12.25 -6.68 12.86
N ALA A 226 13.50 -7.04 13.16
CA ALA A 226 14.67 -6.32 12.65
C ALA A 226 14.75 -6.34 11.12
N LEU A 227 14.43 -7.49 10.49
CA LEU A 227 14.33 -7.63 9.03
C LEU A 227 13.38 -6.57 8.44
N LEU A 228 12.18 -6.47 9.02
CA LEU A 228 11.12 -5.61 8.50
C LEU A 228 11.36 -4.12 8.79
N GLU A 229 12.00 -3.77 9.90
CA GLU A 229 12.45 -2.40 10.18
C GLU A 229 13.48 -1.94 9.14
N ALA A 230 14.54 -2.73 8.96
CA ALA A 230 15.59 -2.42 7.99
C ALA A 230 15.02 -2.35 6.56
N ARG A 231 14.12 -3.27 6.20
CA ARG A 231 13.42 -3.26 4.91
C ARG A 231 12.62 -1.97 4.71
N SER A 232 11.84 -1.57 5.72
CA SER A 232 10.95 -0.41 5.61
C SER A 232 11.72 0.90 5.46
N ALA A 233 12.78 1.10 6.25
CA ALA A 233 13.67 2.25 6.10
C ALA A 233 14.38 2.27 4.74
N SER A 234 14.87 1.11 4.28
CA SER A 234 15.55 0.99 2.97
C SER A 234 14.61 1.29 1.79
N VAL A 235 13.37 0.80 1.86
CA VAL A 235 12.36 1.07 0.83
C VAL A 235 11.91 2.53 0.86
N ALA A 236 11.74 3.11 2.05
CA ALA A 236 11.39 4.52 2.21
C ALA A 236 12.48 5.46 1.66
N LEU A 237 13.76 5.18 1.96
CA LEU A 237 14.90 5.92 1.40
C LEU A 237 14.97 5.82 -0.13
N ALA A 238 14.73 4.62 -0.68
CA ALA A 238 14.67 4.43 -2.12
C ALA A 238 13.56 5.27 -2.78
N SER A 239 12.40 5.40 -2.13
CA SER A 239 11.28 6.21 -2.61
C SER A 239 11.58 7.71 -2.67
N VAL A 240 12.47 8.22 -1.79
CA VAL A 240 12.93 9.62 -1.80
C VAL A 240 14.18 9.84 -2.65
N GLY A 241 14.66 8.80 -3.33
CA GLY A 241 15.76 8.87 -4.31
C GLY A 241 17.10 8.28 -3.85
N ASP A 242 17.23 7.90 -2.57
CA ASP A 242 18.47 7.28 -2.06
C ASP A 242 18.42 5.76 -2.24
N ARG A 243 18.99 5.29 -3.35
CA ARG A 243 18.94 3.86 -3.75
C ARG A 243 20.01 3.02 -3.06
N THR A 244 21.03 3.66 -2.48
CA THR A 244 22.23 3.00 -1.94
C THR A 244 21.87 2.03 -0.83
N GLN A 245 21.01 2.45 0.10
CA GLN A 245 20.65 1.67 1.27
C GLN A 245 19.82 0.43 0.91
N LEU A 246 19.04 0.49 -0.17
CA LEU A 246 18.31 -0.67 -0.65
C LEU A 246 19.25 -1.70 -1.29
N HIS A 247 20.29 -1.25 -1.98
CA HIS A 247 21.34 -2.15 -2.47
C HIS A 247 22.08 -2.83 -1.31
N ASP A 248 22.47 -2.07 -0.30
CA ASP A 248 23.17 -2.58 0.88
C ASP A 248 22.29 -3.59 1.64
N PHE A 249 21.02 -3.24 1.89
CA PHE A 249 20.05 -4.13 2.54
C PHE A 249 19.94 -5.47 1.82
N VAL A 250 19.77 -5.47 0.50
CA VAL A 250 19.67 -6.69 -0.30
C VAL A 250 20.96 -7.52 -0.24
N GLY A 251 22.12 -6.86 -0.20
CA GLY A 251 23.42 -7.54 -0.15
C GLY A 251 23.76 -8.19 1.19
N THR A 252 23.21 -7.68 2.29
CA THR A 252 23.58 -8.11 3.66
C THR A 252 22.53 -8.95 4.36
N THR A 253 21.26 -8.88 3.93
CA THR A 253 20.15 -9.33 4.78
C THR A 253 19.59 -10.71 4.39
N PHE A 254 19.78 -11.13 3.15
CA PHE A 254 19.08 -12.31 2.66
C PHE A 254 19.92 -13.60 2.65
N GLY A 255 19.30 -14.64 3.23
CA GLY A 255 19.77 -16.02 3.29
C GLY A 255 18.86 -16.84 4.23
N GLY A 256 18.69 -18.14 3.96
CA GLY A 256 17.92 -19.03 4.85
C GLY A 256 16.50 -18.57 5.13
N ARG A 257 16.14 -18.41 6.42
CA ARG A 257 14.78 -18.05 6.86
C ARG A 257 14.35 -16.64 6.47
N ALA A 258 15.29 -15.70 6.35
CA ALA A 258 14.99 -14.32 5.96
C ALA A 258 14.41 -14.23 4.54
N GLU A 259 14.84 -15.14 3.65
CA GLU A 259 14.31 -15.22 2.28
C GLU A 259 12.86 -15.72 2.26
N ILE A 260 12.58 -16.81 3.00
CA ILE A 260 11.22 -17.36 3.14
C ILE A 260 10.28 -16.29 3.72
N ALA A 261 10.72 -15.63 4.78
CA ALA A 261 9.98 -14.54 5.40
C ALA A 261 9.64 -13.42 4.41
N ASN A 262 10.62 -12.98 3.61
CA ASN A 262 10.39 -11.96 2.59
C ASN A 262 9.41 -12.42 1.50
N LEU A 263 9.51 -13.67 1.03
CA LEU A 263 8.56 -14.21 0.06
C LEU A 263 7.14 -14.29 0.63
N THR A 264 6.99 -14.77 1.87
CA THR A 264 5.70 -14.84 2.58
C THR A 264 5.10 -13.44 2.81
N TYR A 265 5.93 -12.47 3.21
CA TYR A 265 5.50 -11.07 3.31
C TYR A 265 5.02 -10.52 1.97
N TRP A 266 5.77 -10.75 0.88
CA TRP A 266 5.39 -10.29 -0.45
C TRP A 266 4.08 -10.92 -0.93
N ALA A 267 3.88 -12.21 -0.68
CA ALA A 267 2.64 -12.91 -1.00
C ALA A 267 1.43 -12.31 -0.26
N HIS A 268 1.60 -11.95 1.02
CA HIS A 268 0.59 -11.20 1.77
C HIS A 268 0.38 -9.79 1.21
N TRP A 269 1.48 -9.06 1.00
CA TRP A 269 1.47 -7.68 0.51
C TRP A 269 0.70 -7.52 -0.80
N ILE A 270 0.87 -8.44 -1.76
CA ILE A 270 0.15 -8.39 -3.03
C ILE A 270 -1.25 -9.02 -2.99
N GLY A 271 -1.65 -9.58 -1.83
CA GLY A 271 -2.94 -10.23 -1.62
C GLY A 271 -3.05 -11.64 -2.23
N GLU A 272 -1.93 -12.33 -2.44
CA GLU A 272 -1.95 -13.75 -2.84
C GLU A 272 -2.27 -14.66 -1.65
N LEU A 273 -1.77 -14.33 -0.46
CA LEU A 273 -2.28 -14.89 0.78
C LEU A 273 -3.64 -14.26 1.10
N SER A 274 -4.67 -15.09 1.25
CA SER A 274 -6.06 -14.63 1.41
C SER A 274 -6.37 -14.14 2.82
N GLU A 275 -5.71 -14.70 3.83
CA GLU A 275 -5.94 -14.37 5.24
C GLU A 275 -5.38 -12.99 5.61
N GLU A 276 -6.14 -12.26 6.41
CA GLU A 276 -5.68 -11.02 7.03
C GLU A 276 -4.71 -11.35 8.16
N GLN A 277 -3.62 -10.59 8.25
CA GLN A 277 -2.55 -10.83 9.21
C GLN A 277 -2.50 -9.69 10.22
N THR A 278 -2.58 -10.00 11.51
CA THR A 278 -2.56 -9.00 12.58
C THR A 278 -1.17 -8.79 13.19
N THR A 279 -0.25 -9.73 12.96
CA THR A 279 1.13 -9.70 13.45
C THR A 279 2.08 -10.19 12.36
N ASP A 280 3.39 -10.09 12.56
CA ASP A 280 4.39 -10.62 11.61
C ASP A 280 4.66 -12.12 11.78
N ALA A 281 4.03 -12.78 12.75
CA ALA A 281 4.30 -14.18 13.07
C ALA A 281 4.08 -15.10 11.86
N PHE A 282 3.14 -14.77 10.96
CA PHE A 282 2.85 -15.54 9.75
C PHE A 282 4.07 -15.66 8.81
N MET A 283 5.01 -14.71 8.85
CA MET A 283 6.22 -14.74 8.03
C MET A 283 7.19 -15.85 8.44
N THR A 284 7.04 -16.41 9.64
CA THR A 284 7.84 -17.54 10.11
C THR A 284 7.27 -18.89 9.67
N SER A 285 6.09 -18.91 9.05
CA SER A 285 5.51 -20.14 8.52
C SER A 285 6.39 -20.73 7.42
N ASN A 286 6.83 -21.96 7.63
CA ASN A 286 7.56 -22.72 6.62
C ASN A 286 6.65 -23.32 5.55
N ASP A 287 5.32 -23.20 5.69
CA ASP A 287 4.39 -23.71 4.68
C ASP A 287 4.25 -22.71 3.52
N THR A 288 5.21 -22.80 2.61
CA THR A 288 5.19 -22.04 1.36
C THR A 288 4.13 -22.57 0.38
N ARG A 289 3.37 -23.63 0.69
CA ARG A 289 2.30 -24.13 -0.21
C ARG A 289 0.97 -23.41 -0.03
N LEU A 290 0.86 -22.54 0.98
CA LEU A 290 -0.33 -21.73 1.25
C LEU A 290 -0.65 -20.72 0.13
N TRP A 291 0.28 -20.50 -0.80
CA TRP A 291 0.11 -19.61 -1.95
C TRP A 291 0.89 -20.14 -3.15
N SER A 292 0.39 -19.85 -4.36
CA SER A 292 0.88 -20.48 -5.59
C SER A 292 2.25 -19.96 -6.07
N GLY A 293 2.57 -18.69 -5.81
CA GLY A 293 3.67 -17.96 -6.40
C GLY A 293 3.36 -17.28 -7.73
N ALA A 294 2.25 -17.64 -8.39
CA ALA A 294 1.97 -17.17 -9.75
C ALA A 294 1.58 -15.69 -9.78
N SER A 295 0.85 -15.18 -8.78
CA SER A 295 0.51 -13.76 -8.70
C SER A 295 1.73 -12.92 -8.36
N LEU A 296 2.58 -13.40 -7.45
CA LEU A 296 3.84 -12.74 -7.11
C LEU A 296 4.80 -12.68 -8.30
N LEU A 297 4.94 -13.77 -9.05
CA LEU A 297 5.77 -13.79 -10.26
C LEU A 297 5.30 -12.72 -11.25
N ARG A 298 4.00 -12.70 -11.59
CA ARG A 298 3.44 -11.68 -12.49
C ARG A 298 3.64 -10.26 -11.95
N HIS A 299 3.48 -10.08 -10.64
CA HIS A 299 3.67 -8.79 -9.98
C HIS A 299 5.11 -8.29 -10.17
N LEU A 300 6.10 -9.10 -9.81
CA LEU A 300 7.52 -8.74 -9.87
C LEU A 300 7.97 -8.50 -11.30
N VAL A 301 7.60 -9.36 -12.25
CA VAL A 301 7.89 -9.19 -13.68
C VAL A 301 7.35 -7.85 -14.22
N SER A 302 6.21 -7.39 -13.71
CA SER A 302 5.62 -6.10 -14.11
C SER A 302 6.27 -4.86 -13.49
N ARG A 303 7.24 -5.05 -12.58
CA ARG A 303 7.92 -4.01 -11.78
C ARG A 303 9.44 -4.00 -11.95
N LEU A 304 9.95 -4.82 -12.86
CA LEU A 304 11.34 -4.83 -13.27
C LEU A 304 11.56 -3.75 -14.34
N GLU A 305 11.84 -2.54 -13.87
CA GLU A 305 12.16 -1.38 -14.71
C GLU A 305 13.58 -0.89 -14.34
N PRO A 306 14.48 -0.65 -15.31
CA PRO A 306 15.88 -0.28 -15.03
C PRO A 306 16.03 0.92 -14.07
N CYS A 307 15.22 1.96 -14.29
CA CYS A 307 15.27 3.18 -13.50
C CYS A 307 14.47 3.09 -12.19
N SER A 308 13.84 1.95 -11.87
CA SER A 308 13.04 1.84 -10.65
C SER A 308 13.93 1.88 -9.40
N PRO A 309 13.62 2.76 -8.42
CA PRO A 309 14.36 2.77 -7.15
C PRO A 309 14.27 1.43 -6.40
N HIS A 310 13.22 0.64 -6.65
CA HIS A 310 12.98 -0.65 -6.01
C HIS A 310 13.50 -1.86 -6.80
N LEU A 311 14.16 -1.64 -7.94
CA LEU A 311 14.70 -2.72 -8.77
C LEU A 311 15.53 -3.74 -7.97
N PRO A 312 16.43 -3.37 -7.05
CA PRO A 312 17.27 -4.34 -6.33
C PRO A 312 16.45 -5.33 -5.52
N LEU A 313 15.44 -4.84 -4.78
CA LEU A 313 14.57 -5.69 -3.96
C LEU A 313 13.65 -6.56 -4.84
N ASN A 314 13.09 -6.00 -5.92
CA ASN A 314 12.22 -6.74 -6.83
C ASN A 314 12.98 -7.86 -7.55
N LEU A 315 14.20 -7.58 -8.01
CA LEU A 315 15.05 -8.55 -8.70
C LEU A 315 15.51 -9.66 -7.74
N TYR A 316 15.96 -9.29 -6.53
CA TYR A 316 16.29 -10.28 -5.50
C TYR A 316 15.09 -11.18 -5.19
N THR A 317 13.93 -10.59 -4.90
CA THR A 317 12.71 -11.34 -4.54
C THR A 317 12.29 -12.27 -5.68
N LEU A 318 12.42 -11.83 -6.94
CA LEU A 318 12.12 -12.67 -8.09
C LEU A 318 13.10 -13.85 -8.20
N HIS A 319 14.39 -13.59 -8.04
CA HIS A 319 15.41 -14.63 -8.04
C HIS A 319 15.13 -15.69 -6.96
N ALA A 320 14.87 -15.26 -5.72
CA ALA A 320 14.47 -16.14 -4.62
C ALA A 320 13.19 -16.94 -4.93
N LEU A 321 12.18 -16.30 -5.52
CA LEU A 321 10.93 -16.98 -5.90
C LEU A 321 11.18 -18.08 -6.94
N VAL A 322 11.97 -17.79 -7.98
CA VAL A 322 12.26 -18.77 -9.04
C VAL A 322 13.15 -19.90 -8.51
N ALA A 323 14.14 -19.58 -7.67
CA ALA A 323 15.01 -20.58 -7.06
C ALA A 323 14.24 -21.53 -6.13
N SER A 324 13.24 -21.02 -5.39
CA SER A 324 12.40 -21.83 -4.51
C SER A 324 11.27 -22.57 -5.23
N ARG A 325 10.82 -22.08 -6.40
CA ARG A 325 9.70 -22.63 -7.18
C ARG A 325 9.95 -22.56 -8.69
N PRO A 326 10.87 -23.37 -9.23
CA PRO A 326 11.21 -23.34 -10.65
C PRO A 326 10.01 -23.68 -11.55
N GLU A 327 9.05 -24.48 -11.08
CA GLU A 327 7.85 -24.90 -11.82
C GLU A 327 6.93 -23.74 -12.21
N LEU A 328 7.12 -22.55 -11.60
CA LEU A 328 6.40 -21.34 -11.99
C LEU A 328 6.73 -20.89 -13.41
N LEU A 329 7.92 -21.22 -13.91
CA LEU A 329 8.33 -20.88 -15.27
C LEU A 329 7.63 -21.77 -16.32
N ASP A 330 7.30 -23.01 -15.96
CA ASP A 330 6.68 -23.98 -16.86
C ASP A 330 5.18 -23.70 -17.06
N ARG A 331 4.50 -23.29 -15.98
CA ARG A 331 3.04 -23.13 -15.94
C ARG A 331 2.52 -21.88 -16.66
N GLY A 332 3.38 -21.01 -17.18
CA GLY A 332 2.97 -19.71 -17.72
C GLY A 332 3.79 -19.20 -18.89
N PRO A 333 3.60 -19.72 -20.12
CA PRO A 333 4.39 -19.33 -21.30
C PRO A 333 4.42 -17.82 -21.56
N ALA A 334 3.30 -17.12 -21.37
CA ALA A 334 3.22 -15.66 -21.53
C ALA A 334 4.04 -14.90 -20.47
N THR A 335 4.02 -15.36 -19.21
CA THR A 335 4.79 -14.73 -18.13
C THR A 335 6.28 -15.01 -18.33
N ARG A 336 6.63 -16.23 -18.76
CA ARG A 336 7.99 -16.62 -19.14
C ARG A 336 8.55 -15.77 -20.27
N ALA A 337 7.78 -15.60 -21.36
CA ALA A 337 8.17 -14.75 -22.48
C ALA A 337 8.36 -13.27 -22.06
N ARG A 338 7.46 -12.76 -21.22
CA ARG A 338 7.58 -11.40 -20.67
C ARG A 338 8.82 -11.26 -19.79
N LEU A 339 9.11 -12.22 -18.93
CA LEU A 339 10.30 -12.22 -18.09
C LEU A 339 11.56 -12.21 -18.95
N ALA A 340 11.66 -13.08 -19.97
CA ALA A 340 12.79 -13.11 -20.89
C ALA A 340 13.05 -11.71 -21.51
N GLY A 341 12.02 -11.10 -22.12
CA GLY A 341 12.19 -9.78 -22.74
C GLY A 341 12.52 -8.65 -21.76
N VAL A 342 12.10 -8.77 -20.50
CA VAL A 342 12.48 -7.81 -19.44
C VAL A 342 13.95 -7.99 -19.04
N LEU A 343 14.41 -9.24 -18.89
CA LEU A 343 15.79 -9.53 -18.52
C LEU A 343 16.76 -9.12 -19.62
N ASP A 344 16.42 -9.32 -20.90
CA ASP A 344 17.25 -8.88 -22.03
C ASP A 344 17.47 -7.35 -22.00
N ARG A 345 16.43 -6.58 -21.65
CA ARG A 345 16.54 -5.12 -21.49
C ARG A 345 17.38 -4.74 -20.27
N LEU A 346 17.27 -5.49 -19.18
CA LEU A 346 18.07 -5.25 -17.98
C LEU A 346 19.55 -5.59 -18.20
N ASP A 347 19.85 -6.68 -18.88
CA ASP A 347 21.22 -7.11 -19.21
C ASP A 347 21.94 -6.08 -20.10
N SER A 348 21.19 -5.45 -21.00
CA SER A 348 21.67 -4.34 -21.83
C SER A 348 21.87 -3.01 -21.07
N SER A 349 21.46 -2.93 -19.80
CA SER A 349 21.58 -1.71 -18.99
C SER A 349 22.94 -1.60 -18.30
N ALA A 350 23.62 -0.48 -18.50
CA ALA A 350 24.91 -0.20 -17.88
C ALA A 350 24.83 0.00 -16.35
N GLU A 351 23.64 0.31 -15.82
CA GLU A 351 23.43 0.75 -14.42
C GLU A 351 23.34 -0.39 -13.40
N LEU A 352 23.43 -1.66 -13.81
CA LEU A 352 23.32 -2.79 -12.89
C LEU A 352 24.58 -3.00 -12.06
N THR A 353 24.40 -3.14 -10.75
CA THR A 353 25.45 -3.58 -9.81
C THR A 353 25.88 -5.03 -10.11
N ARG A 354 27.06 -5.43 -9.63
CA ARG A 354 27.57 -6.80 -9.81
C ARG A 354 26.58 -7.86 -9.30
N SER A 355 26.00 -7.65 -8.13
CA SER A 355 25.01 -8.57 -7.54
C SER A 355 23.75 -8.68 -8.41
N ALA A 356 23.24 -7.55 -8.92
CA ALA A 356 22.10 -7.54 -9.82
C ALA A 356 22.39 -8.29 -11.14
N ARG A 357 23.60 -8.14 -11.70
CA ARG A 357 24.01 -8.90 -12.90
C ARG A 357 24.04 -10.42 -12.64
N THR A 358 24.54 -10.84 -11.48
CA THR A 358 24.52 -12.27 -11.09
C THR A 358 23.08 -12.80 -11.00
N GLN A 359 22.15 -12.03 -10.41
CA GLN A 359 20.74 -12.41 -10.32
C GLN A 359 20.08 -12.50 -11.71
N VAL A 360 20.35 -11.54 -12.60
CA VAL A 360 19.86 -11.57 -14.00
C VAL A 360 20.38 -12.82 -14.72
N ALA A 361 21.68 -13.11 -14.60
CA ALA A 361 22.28 -14.30 -15.21
C ALA A 361 21.67 -15.59 -14.67
N GLY A 362 21.43 -15.70 -13.37
CA GLY A 362 20.76 -16.86 -12.75
C GLY A 362 19.33 -17.05 -13.26
N LEU A 363 18.57 -15.96 -13.41
CA LEU A 363 17.22 -16.01 -13.97
C LEU A 363 17.20 -16.37 -15.46
N LEU A 364 18.13 -15.84 -16.26
CA LEU A 364 18.29 -16.23 -17.67
C LEU A 364 18.66 -17.70 -17.82
N TYR A 365 19.48 -18.23 -16.91
CA TYR A 365 19.81 -19.65 -16.86
C TYR A 365 18.59 -20.51 -16.51
N ALA A 366 17.82 -20.15 -15.48
CA ALA A 366 16.58 -20.85 -15.12
C ALA A 366 15.56 -20.85 -16.27
N LEU A 367 15.46 -19.75 -17.02
CA LEU A 367 14.61 -19.66 -18.22
C LEU A 367 15.04 -20.60 -19.35
N ARG A 368 16.34 -20.89 -19.49
CA ARG A 368 16.82 -21.87 -20.48
C ARG A 368 16.44 -23.28 -20.07
N ILE A 369 16.65 -23.65 -18.81
CA ILE A 369 16.30 -24.99 -18.32
C ILE A 369 14.80 -25.25 -18.46
N ALA A 370 13.95 -24.27 -18.12
CA ALA A 370 12.50 -24.41 -18.22
C ALA A 370 11.96 -24.48 -19.68
N ARG A 371 12.80 -24.33 -20.70
CA ARG A 371 12.41 -24.49 -22.13
C ARG A 371 12.61 -25.91 -22.65
N ASP A 372 13.45 -26.69 -21.98
CA ASP A 372 13.68 -28.11 -22.22
C ASP A 372 12.66 -28.94 -21.42
#